data_AF-A0A5N8Z597-F1
#
_entry.id   AF-A0A5N8Z597-F1
#
_cell.length_a   1.000
_cell.length_b   1.000
_cell.length_c   1.000
_cell.angle_alpha   90.00
_cell.angle_beta   90.00
_cell.angle_gamma   90.00
#
_symmetry.space_group_name_H-M   'P 1'
#
loop_
_entity.id
_entity.type
_entity.pdbx_description
1 polymer ?
#
loop_
_entity_poly.entity_id
_entity_poly.type
_entity_poly.pdbx_seq_one_letter_code
_entity_poly.pdbx_strand_id
1 'polypeptide(L)'
;MVSLVCLIILFGNAMWLLPVLTYGFLARVLTGPTLSPMGLLATKAIVPLMGNPSRPVPGPPKRFAQAIGFCFSITATMLFYVWGLVGVTKVTIAILLAFATLESVLGFCAGCFVFGYLMRVGLIPKETCEKCANLTFQ
;
A
#
# COMPACT_ATOMS: atom_id res chain seq x y z
N MET A 1 -2.89 9.16 3.21
CA MET A 1 -3.12 9.65 1.82
C MET A 1 -4.10 8.75 1.06
N VAL A 2 -3.82 7.45 0.89
CA VAL A 2 -4.67 6.54 0.12
C VAL A 2 -6.10 6.43 0.69
N SER A 3 -6.24 6.30 2.01
CA SER A 3 -7.53 6.27 2.70
C SER A 3 -8.38 7.51 2.38
N LEU A 4 -7.78 8.69 2.39
CA LEU A 4 -8.45 9.96 2.12
C LEU A 4 -8.95 10.04 0.66
N VAL A 5 -8.14 9.60 -0.30
CA VAL A 5 -8.53 9.54 -1.73
C VAL A 5 -9.68 8.55 -1.94
N CYS A 6 -9.64 7.38 -1.29
CA CYS A 6 -10.73 6.40 -1.40
C CYS A 6 -12.03 6.94 -0.79
N LEU A 7 -11.95 7.68 0.31
CA LEU A 7 -13.10 8.33 0.93
C LEU A 7 -13.75 9.34 -0.03
N ILE A 8 -12.94 10.18 -0.70
CA ILE A 8 -13.41 11.15 -1.70
C ILE A 8 -14.07 10.46 -2.88
N ILE A 9 -13.52 9.35 -3.37
CA ILE A 9 -14.11 8.59 -4.49
C ILE A 9 -15.49 8.03 -4.09
N LEU A 10 -15.61 7.45 -2.89
CA LEU A 10 -16.85 6.81 -2.44
C LEU A 10 -17.96 7.81 -2.10
N PHE A 11 -17.65 8.88 -1.37
CA PHE A 11 -18.64 9.86 -0.92
C PHE A 11 -18.84 11.01 -1.89
N GLY A 12 -17.78 11.45 -2.58
CA GLY A 12 -17.83 12.55 -3.56
C GLY A 12 -18.16 12.09 -4.98
N ASN A 13 -18.33 10.78 -5.21
CA ASN A 13 -18.62 10.18 -6.52
C ASN A 13 -17.60 10.59 -7.61
N ALA A 14 -16.37 10.93 -7.19
CA ALA A 14 -15.32 11.44 -8.05
C ALA A 14 -14.58 10.30 -8.77
N MET A 15 -15.27 9.59 -9.67
CA MET A 15 -14.69 8.45 -10.40
C MET A 15 -13.50 8.83 -11.30
N TRP A 16 -13.38 10.09 -11.69
CA TRP A 16 -12.20 10.64 -12.35
C TRP A 16 -10.90 10.45 -11.54
N LEU A 17 -11.00 10.29 -10.21
CA LEU A 17 -9.85 10.12 -9.33
C LEU A 17 -9.26 8.69 -9.36
N LEU A 18 -9.95 7.71 -9.95
CA LEU A 18 -9.47 6.32 -10.12
C LEU A 18 -8.12 6.23 -10.88
N PRO A 19 -7.96 6.84 -12.06
CA PRO A 19 -6.67 6.84 -12.77
C PRO A 19 -5.59 7.57 -11.97
N VAL A 20 -5.92 8.64 -11.25
CA VAL A 20 -4.97 9.36 -10.37
C VAL A 20 -4.50 8.46 -9.23
N LEU A 21 -5.42 7.72 -8.59
CA LEU A 21 -5.10 6.75 -7.55
C LEU A 21 -4.18 5.64 -8.08
N THR A 22 -4.51 5.10 -9.25
CA THR A 22 -3.74 4.05 -9.93
C THR A 22 -2.34 4.53 -10.29
N TYR A 23 -2.22 5.74 -10.86
CA TYR A 23 -0.93 6.37 -11.13
C TYR A 23 -0.14 6.61 -9.85
N GLY A 24 -0.79 7.01 -8.76
CA GLY A 24 -0.15 7.17 -7.46
C GLY A 24 0.43 5.86 -6.92
N PHE A 25 -0.23 4.72 -7.12
CA PHE A 25 0.32 3.42 -6.77
C PHE A 25 1.45 3.01 -7.70
N LEU A 26 1.28 3.19 -9.01
CA LEU A 26 2.31 2.89 -10.01
C LEU A 26 3.59 3.67 -9.75
N ALA A 27 3.48 4.97 -9.50
CA ALA A 27 4.62 5.84 -9.19
C ALA A 27 5.39 5.31 -7.96
N ARG A 28 4.69 4.89 -6.89
CA ARG A 28 5.31 4.33 -5.68
C ARG A 28 5.97 2.97 -5.92
N VAL A 29 5.33 2.12 -6.74
CA VAL A 29 5.91 0.85 -7.16
C VAL A 29 7.19 1.09 -7.97
N LEU A 30 7.20 2.04 -8.91
CA LEU A 30 8.33 2.31 -9.80
C LEU A 30 9.48 3.06 -9.12
N THR A 31 9.20 4.13 -8.36
CA THR A 31 10.26 4.95 -7.74
C THR A 31 11.06 4.20 -6.69
N GLY A 32 10.52 3.13 -6.11
CA GLY A 32 11.22 2.33 -5.12
C GLY A 32 11.68 3.14 -3.89
N PRO A 33 12.34 2.50 -2.91
CA PRO A 33 12.81 3.16 -1.69
C PRO A 33 13.96 4.15 -1.93
N THR A 34 14.58 4.16 -3.12
CA THR A 34 15.83 4.89 -3.38
C THR A 34 15.63 6.30 -3.95
N LEU A 35 14.47 6.59 -4.54
CA LEU A 35 14.21 7.85 -5.26
C LEU A 35 13.08 8.70 -4.68
N SER A 36 12.50 8.31 -3.54
CA SER A 36 11.45 9.14 -2.94
C SER A 36 12.08 10.21 -2.04
N PRO A 37 12.13 11.50 -2.44
CA PRO A 37 12.63 12.58 -1.58
C PRO A 37 11.88 12.64 -0.25
N MET A 38 10.62 12.19 -0.22
CA MET A 38 9.82 12.01 0.99
C MET A 38 10.30 10.85 1.90
N GLY A 39 10.84 9.77 1.32
CA GLY A 39 11.46 8.68 2.08
C GLY A 39 12.74 9.14 2.77
N LEU A 40 13.54 9.96 2.08
CA LEU A 40 14.69 10.65 2.68
C LEU A 40 14.27 11.67 3.74
N LEU A 41 13.23 12.48 3.49
CA LEU A 41 12.74 13.47 4.46
C LEU A 41 12.20 12.79 5.72
N ALA A 42 11.42 11.72 5.55
CA ALA A 42 10.89 10.95 6.67
C ALA A 42 12.02 10.33 7.50
N THR A 43 13.02 9.72 6.85
CA THR A 43 14.13 9.03 7.56
C THR A 43 15.20 9.98 8.11
N LYS A 44 15.55 11.07 7.42
CA LYS A 44 16.58 12.03 7.88
C LYS A 44 16.04 13.17 8.74
N ALA A 45 14.78 13.57 8.60
CA ALA A 45 14.25 14.73 9.31
C ALA A 45 13.17 14.35 10.34
N ILE A 46 12.20 13.50 10.00
CA ILE A 46 11.05 13.23 10.87
C ILE A 46 11.35 12.13 11.91
N VAL A 47 11.96 11.03 11.50
CA VAL A 47 12.33 9.91 12.39
C VAL A 47 13.26 10.32 13.54
N PRO A 48 14.34 11.11 13.33
CA PRO A 48 15.18 11.56 14.45
C PRO A 48 14.48 12.56 15.37
N LEU A 49 13.52 13.34 14.85
CA LEU A 49 12.82 14.38 15.61
C LEU A 49 11.69 13.82 16.49
N MET A 50 11.12 12.68 16.11
CA MET A 50 9.90 12.14 16.72
C MET A 50 10.13 10.88 17.58
N GLY A 51 11.40 10.51 17.84
CA GLY A 51 11.76 9.45 18.78
C GLY A 51 11.13 8.09 18.43
N ASN A 52 11.60 7.48 17.35
CA ASN A 52 11.18 6.19 16.75
C ASN A 52 10.32 5.23 17.63
N PRO A 53 8.98 5.39 17.69
CA PRO A 53 8.11 4.47 18.43
C PRO A 53 7.61 3.30 17.56
N SER A 54 7.85 3.30 16.25
CA SER A 54 7.40 2.24 15.34
C SER A 54 8.60 1.54 14.71
N ARG A 55 8.67 0.20 14.87
CA ARG A 55 9.67 -0.63 14.20
C ARG A 55 9.59 -0.39 12.69
N PRO A 56 10.63 0.18 12.04
CA PRO A 56 10.60 0.39 10.61
C PRO A 56 10.52 -0.97 9.90
N VAL A 57 9.42 -1.20 9.19
CA VAL A 57 9.25 -2.40 8.36
C VAL A 57 10.22 -2.27 7.17
N PRO A 58 11.00 -3.31 6.84
CA PRO A 58 11.92 -3.29 5.70
C PRO A 58 11.21 -2.91 4.38
N GLY A 59 11.95 -2.25 3.49
CA GLY A 59 11.41 -1.73 2.23
C GLY A 59 10.76 -2.75 1.28
N PRO A 60 11.31 -3.97 1.11
CA PRO A 60 10.76 -4.99 0.20
C PRO A 60 9.27 -5.35 0.44
N PRO A 61 8.82 -5.73 1.66
CA PRO A 61 7.42 -6.05 1.91
C PRO A 61 6.47 -4.85 1.71
N LYS A 62 6.93 -3.62 1.97
CA LYS A 62 6.14 -2.41 1.70
C LYS A 62 5.93 -2.19 0.19
N ARG A 63 6.93 -2.46 -0.64
CA ARG A 63 6.75 -2.41 -2.11
C ARG A 63 5.79 -3.47 -2.60
N PHE A 64 5.83 -4.67 -2.03
CA PHE A 64 4.86 -5.73 -2.34
C PHE A 64 3.44 -5.31 -2.00
N ALA A 65 3.22 -4.72 -0.81
CA ALA A 65 1.92 -4.17 -0.43
C ALA A 65 1.45 -3.07 -1.41
N GLN A 66 2.35 -2.20 -1.86
CA GLN A 66 2.04 -1.17 -2.86
C GLN A 66 1.72 -1.76 -4.24
N ALA A 67 2.38 -2.85 -4.65
CA ALA A 67 2.08 -3.55 -5.89
C ALA A 67 0.69 -4.20 -5.84
N ILE A 68 0.31 -4.79 -4.71
CA ILE A 68 -1.05 -5.28 -4.51
C ILE A 68 -2.06 -4.11 -4.63
N GLY A 69 -1.81 -3.00 -3.93
CA GLY A 69 -2.65 -1.81 -4.04
C GLY A 69 -2.76 -1.27 -5.47
N PHE A 70 -1.69 -1.35 -6.25
CA PHE A 70 -1.70 -1.05 -7.68
C PHE A 70 -2.64 -2.00 -8.45
N CYS A 71 -2.52 -3.32 -8.24
CA CYS A 71 -3.41 -4.29 -8.88
C CYS A 71 -4.89 -4.04 -8.55
N PHE A 72 -5.24 -3.70 -7.30
CA PHE A 72 -6.60 -3.36 -6.94
C PHE A 72 -7.09 -2.06 -7.59
N SER A 73 -6.26 -1.01 -7.61
CA SER A 73 -6.62 0.29 -8.21
C SER A 73 -6.76 0.24 -9.73
N ILE A 74 -5.85 -0.46 -10.44
CA ILE A 74 -5.98 -0.67 -11.89
C ILE A 74 -7.20 -1.53 -12.22
N THR A 75 -7.48 -2.57 -11.43
CA THR A 75 -8.68 -3.40 -11.59
C THR A 75 -9.93 -2.55 -11.40
N ALA A 76 -10.01 -1.73 -10.35
CA ALA A 76 -11.13 -0.82 -10.11
C ALA A 76 -11.32 0.17 -11.26
N THR A 77 -10.22 0.69 -11.82
CA THR A 77 -10.22 1.59 -12.98
C THR A 77 -10.76 0.88 -14.22
N MET A 78 -10.28 -0.33 -14.52
CA MET A 78 -10.76 -1.12 -15.65
C MET A 78 -12.24 -1.50 -15.51
N LEU A 79 -12.68 -1.94 -14.33
CA LEU A 79 -14.08 -2.25 -14.05
C LEU A 79 -15.00 -1.05 -14.29
N PHE A 80 -14.53 0.15 -13.99
CA PHE A 80 -15.31 1.36 -14.21
C PHE A 80 -15.31 1.80 -15.67
N TYR A 81 -14.14 1.96 -16.29
CA TYR A 81 -14.02 2.54 -17.63
C TYR A 81 -14.30 1.57 -18.78
N VAL A 82 -14.01 0.28 -18.60
CA VAL A 82 -14.21 -0.74 -19.65
C VAL A 82 -15.58 -1.41 -19.50
N TRP A 83 -15.94 -1.80 -18.28
CA TRP A 83 -17.15 -2.56 -18.03
C TRP A 83 -18.34 -1.74 -17.48
N GLY A 84 -18.12 -0.51 -17.02
CA GLY A 84 -19.20 0.32 -16.45
C GLY A 84 -19.77 -0.22 -15.13
N LEU A 85 -19.10 -1.17 -14.47
CA LEU A 85 -19.59 -1.87 -13.28
C LEU A 85 -19.37 -1.06 -11.99
N VAL A 86 -20.14 0.01 -11.83
CA VAL A 86 -20.00 0.97 -10.71
C VAL A 86 -20.09 0.30 -9.33
N GLY A 87 -21.01 -0.65 -9.15
CA GLY A 87 -21.17 -1.36 -7.88
C GLY A 87 -19.91 -2.12 -7.47
N VAL A 88 -19.33 -2.88 -8.41
CA VAL A 88 -18.14 -3.69 -8.14
C VAL A 88 -16.91 -2.79 -7.94
N THR A 89 -16.76 -1.73 -8.73
CA THR A 89 -15.70 -0.73 -8.51
C THR A 89 -15.75 -0.14 -7.09
N LYS A 90 -16.94 0.25 -6.61
CA LYS A 90 -17.11 0.78 -5.24
C LYS A 90 -16.72 -0.24 -4.19
N VAL A 91 -17.10 -1.50 -4.35
CA VAL A 91 -16.71 -2.59 -3.44
C VAL A 91 -15.19 -2.75 -3.41
N THR A 92 -14.52 -2.77 -4.57
CA THR A 92 -13.05 -2.86 -4.66
C THR A 92 -12.35 -1.70 -3.94
N ILE A 93 -12.85 -0.47 -4.11
CA ILE A 93 -12.30 0.72 -3.44
C ILE A 93 -12.59 0.70 -1.94
N ALA A 94 -13.75 0.21 -1.50
CA ALA A 94 -14.08 0.07 -0.09
C ALA A 94 -13.17 -0.94 0.63
N ILE A 95 -12.86 -2.06 -0.02
CA ILE A 95 -11.89 -3.04 0.49
C ILE A 95 -10.50 -2.38 0.64
N LEU A 96 -10.07 -1.62 -0.37
CA LEU A 96 -8.78 -0.92 -0.34
C LEU A 96 -8.75 0.16 0.76
N LEU A 97 -9.87 0.88 0.97
CA LEU A 97 -10.04 1.82 2.08
C LEU A 97 -9.93 1.11 3.43
N ALA A 98 -10.56 -0.05 3.60
CA ALA A 98 -10.51 -0.82 4.84
C ALA A 98 -9.07 -1.21 5.20
N PHE A 99 -8.32 -1.80 4.25
CA PHE A 99 -6.91 -2.15 4.47
C PHE A 99 -6.04 -0.92 4.76
N ALA A 100 -6.21 0.17 4.01
CA ALA A 100 -5.44 1.40 4.22
C ALA A 100 -5.73 2.05 5.59
N THR A 101 -6.98 1.95 6.05
CA THR A 101 -7.41 2.47 7.36
C THR A 101 -6.87 1.62 8.47
N LEU A 102 -6.93 0.29 8.32
CA LEU A 102 -6.40 -0.66 9.28
C LEU A 102 -4.89 -0.50 9.46
N GLU A 103 -4.15 -0.26 8.37
CA GLU A 103 -2.72 0.08 8.44
C GLU A 103 -2.46 1.43 9.16
N SER A 104 -3.32 2.42 8.94
CA SER A 104 -3.15 3.76 9.53
C SER A 104 -3.56 3.83 11.00
N VAL A 105 -4.56 3.05 11.42
CA VAL A 105 -5.15 3.08 12.77
C VAL A 105 -4.54 2.02 13.68
N LEU A 106 -4.40 0.78 13.19
CA LEU A 106 -3.88 -0.35 13.96
C LEU A 106 -2.39 -0.63 13.69
N GLY A 107 -1.77 0.04 12.71
CA GLY A 107 -0.39 -0.24 12.31
C GLY A 107 -0.21 -1.58 11.57
N PHE A 108 -1.30 -2.29 11.26
CA PHE A 108 -1.23 -3.61 10.63
C PHE A 108 -1.27 -3.52 9.10
N CYS A 109 -0.19 -3.96 8.47
CA CYS A 109 -0.05 -4.03 7.02
C CYS A 109 -0.35 -5.45 6.52
N ALA A 110 -1.56 -5.68 5.97
CA ALA A 110 -1.97 -6.98 5.46
C ALA A 110 -1.03 -7.51 4.35
N GLY A 111 -0.56 -6.64 3.45
CA GLY A 111 0.40 -7.03 2.41
C GLY A 111 1.75 -7.48 2.98
N CYS A 112 2.20 -6.85 4.07
CA CYS A 112 3.42 -7.22 4.77
C CYS A 112 3.26 -8.57 5.48
N PHE A 113 2.08 -8.85 6.06
CA PHE A 113 1.73 -10.14 6.65
C PHE A 113 1.76 -11.26 5.61
N VAL A 114 1.12 -11.06 4.46
CA VAL A 114 1.12 -12.03 3.35
C VAL A 114 2.54 -12.27 2.84
N PHE A 115 3.37 -11.23 2.71
CA PHE A 115 4.77 -11.36 2.31
C PHE A 115 5.59 -12.19 3.32
N GLY A 116 5.42 -11.93 4.62
CA GLY A 116 6.03 -12.72 5.70
C GLY A 116 5.61 -14.18 5.66
N TYR A 117 4.33 -14.44 5.41
CA TYR A 117 3.79 -15.78 5.24
C TYR A 117 4.39 -16.49 4.01
N LEU A 118 4.47 -15.81 2.86
CA LEU A 118 5.10 -16.32 1.63
C LEU A 118 6.57 -16.71 1.83
N MET A 119 7.34 -15.93 2.61
CA MET A 119 8.71 -16.30 2.99
C MET A 119 8.76 -17.53 3.91
N ARG A 120 7.79 -17.68 4.82
CA ARG A 120 7.72 -18.85 5.73
C ARG A 120 7.39 -20.14 4.98
N VAL A 121 6.55 -20.06 3.95
CA VAL A 121 6.19 -21.20 3.08
C VAL A 121 7.29 -21.48 2.03
N GLY A 122 8.30 -20.62 1.91
CA GLY A 122 9.46 -20.83 1.03
C GLY A 122 9.27 -20.37 -0.42
N LEU A 123 8.15 -19.68 -0.73
CA LEU A 123 7.91 -19.10 -2.06
C LEU A 123 8.78 -17.87 -2.34
N ILE A 124 9.26 -17.20 -1.30
CA ILE A 124 10.17 -16.05 -1.41
C ILE A 124 11.48 -16.42 -0.70
N PRO A 125 12.64 -16.42 -1.40
CA PRO A 125 13.91 -16.78 -0.80
C PRO A 125 14.32 -15.75 0.25
N LYS A 126 14.87 -16.23 1.37
CA LYS A 126 15.30 -15.39 2.51
C LYS A 126 16.39 -14.38 2.14
N GLU A 127 17.14 -14.66 1.08
CA GLU A 127 18.13 -13.78 0.45
C GLU A 127 17.52 -12.42 0.04
N THR A 128 16.23 -12.40 -0.30
CA THR A 128 15.50 -11.17 -0.65
C THR A 128 15.47 -10.17 0.51
N CYS A 129 15.39 -10.68 1.75
CA CYS A 129 15.38 -9.86 2.95
C CYS A 129 15.47 -10.71 4.24
N GLU A 130 16.68 -10.85 4.81
CA GLU A 130 16.88 -11.53 6.10
C GLU A 130 16.06 -10.89 7.24
N LYS A 131 15.99 -9.55 7.27
CA LYS A 131 15.22 -8.81 8.30
C LYS A 131 13.71 -9.01 8.19
N CYS A 132 13.21 -9.48 7.06
CA CYS A 132 11.78 -9.67 6.83
C CYS A 132 11.28 -11.05 7.32
N ALA A 133 12.18 -12.01 7.58
CA ALA A 133 11.81 -13.34 8.05
C ALA A 133 11.25 -13.35 9.48
N ASN A 134 11.62 -12.36 10.30
CA ASN A 134 11.22 -12.23 11.71
C ASN A 134 10.20 -11.10 11.95
N LEU A 135 9.30 -10.83 11.00
CA LEU A 135 8.22 -9.87 11.21
C LEU A 135 7.23 -10.39 12.26
N THR A 136 7.28 -9.81 13.47
CA THR A 136 6.28 -9.98 14.52
C THR A 136 5.23 -8.89 14.35
N PHE A 137 4.02 -9.27 13.96
CA PHE A 137 2.86 -8.37 13.92
C PHE A 137 2.26 -8.40 15.32
N GLN A 138 2.42 -7.32 16.09
CA GLN A 138 1.87 -7.16 17.43
C GLN A 138 0.71 -6.17 17.39
#